data_AF-A0A4V1TKS3-F1
#
_entry.id   AF-A0A4V1TKS3-F1
#
_cell.length_a   1.000
_cell.length_b   1.000
_cell.length_c   1.000
_cell.angle_alpha   90.00
_cell.angle_beta   90.00
_cell.angle_gamma   90.00
#
_symmetry.space_group_name_H-M   'P 1'
#
loop_
_entity.id
_entity.type
_entity.pdbx_description
1 polymer ?
#
loop_
_entity_poly.entity_id
_entity_poly.type
_entity_poly.pdbx_seq_one_letter_code
_entity_poly.pdbx_strand_id
1 'polypeptide(L)'
;EEVLGAESSLRGLVVEVTEHRPIADPLATTRALSWLRERGALIALDDAGAGHAGLQQILLLRPSFLKLDRSLVDGIDRDEAKVALVEMLGVFASRIDAWLLAEGVETEAEARRLNDLGVPLAQGYFYGRPAAPWAPLAPGARDDRAARSEGPRRGTLHSLLEVVPWVHLADLTDLGPTSMRSRAPLLAVLDADMRPVSLVARETGSGEPVAPFVANVNSTVRELAHRLATRSRSDLAAPVLVTDNAGRYLGVITMTRLLTALADP
;
A
#
# COMPACT_ATOMS: atom_id res chain seq x y z
N GLU A 1 -15.10 -20.66 -8.61
CA GLU A 1 -16.31 -20.16 -9.32
C GLU A 1 -17.60 -20.66 -8.68
N GLU A 2 -17.69 -21.91 -8.23
CA GLU A 2 -18.93 -22.45 -7.62
C GLU A 2 -19.45 -21.67 -6.40
N VAL A 3 -18.55 -21.24 -5.51
CA VAL A 3 -18.93 -20.55 -4.26
C VAL A 3 -19.08 -19.03 -4.44
N LEU A 4 -18.20 -18.41 -5.23
CA LEU A 4 -18.14 -16.95 -5.38
C LEU A 4 -18.75 -16.46 -6.70
N GLY A 5 -19.23 -17.36 -7.55
CA GLY A 5 -19.67 -17.04 -8.91
C GLY A 5 -20.94 -16.21 -8.97
N ALA A 6 -21.84 -16.37 -8.00
CA ALA A 6 -23.13 -15.66 -7.92
C ALA A 6 -22.99 -14.17 -7.55
N GLU A 7 -21.87 -13.76 -6.94
CA GLU A 7 -21.66 -12.39 -6.45
C GLU A 7 -21.10 -11.46 -7.53
N SER A 8 -21.87 -10.46 -7.99
CA SER A 8 -21.46 -9.58 -9.09
C SER A 8 -20.20 -8.73 -8.78
N SER A 9 -19.88 -8.52 -7.51
CA SER A 9 -18.69 -7.81 -7.03
C SER A 9 -18.11 -8.51 -5.82
N LEU A 10 -16.79 -8.67 -5.79
CA LEU A 10 -16.03 -9.22 -4.67
C LEU A 10 -15.26 -8.13 -3.89
N ARG A 11 -15.60 -6.85 -4.10
CA ARG A 11 -15.03 -5.74 -3.31
C ARG A 11 -15.31 -5.94 -1.82
N GLY A 12 -14.27 -5.79 -1.00
CA GLY A 12 -14.33 -6.02 0.45
C GLY A 12 -14.04 -7.47 0.85
N LEU A 13 -13.86 -8.38 -0.10
CA LEU A 13 -13.39 -9.74 0.15
C LEU A 13 -11.86 -9.82 0.03
N VAL A 14 -11.22 -10.46 1.01
CA VAL A 14 -9.81 -10.86 0.94
C VAL A 14 -9.78 -12.39 0.85
N VAL A 15 -9.10 -12.92 -0.17
CA VAL A 15 -8.90 -14.36 -0.34
C VAL A 15 -7.48 -14.70 0.09
N GLU A 16 -7.36 -15.53 1.12
CA GLU A 16 -6.09 -15.98 1.65
C GLU A 16 -5.63 -17.25 0.94
N VAL A 17 -4.37 -17.27 0.51
CA VAL A 17 -3.71 -18.42 -0.10
C VAL A 17 -2.59 -18.85 0.82
N THR A 18 -2.63 -20.09 1.31
CA THR A 18 -1.62 -20.61 2.23
C THR A 18 -0.31 -20.96 1.54
N GLU A 19 0.83 -20.59 2.15
CA GLU A 19 2.19 -20.88 1.67
C GLU A 19 2.48 -22.39 1.56
N HIS A 20 1.92 -23.21 2.45
CA HIS A 20 2.25 -24.63 2.62
C HIS A 20 1.76 -25.59 1.51
N ARG A 21 1.00 -25.11 0.52
CA ARG A 21 0.53 -25.95 -0.59
C ARG A 21 1.25 -25.60 -1.88
N PRO A 22 2.08 -26.52 -2.43
CA PRO A 22 2.70 -26.33 -3.74
C PRO A 22 1.62 -26.02 -4.78
N ILE A 23 1.86 -24.98 -5.56
CA ILE A 23 1.01 -24.65 -6.71
C ILE A 23 1.31 -25.67 -7.80
N ALA A 24 0.46 -26.69 -7.90
CA ALA A 24 0.61 -27.77 -8.88
C ALA A 24 0.40 -27.29 -10.33
N ASP A 25 -0.46 -26.29 -10.54
CA ASP A 25 -0.71 -25.67 -11.85
C ASP A 25 -0.67 -24.13 -11.73
N PRO A 26 0.50 -23.50 -11.99
CA PRO A 26 0.66 -22.05 -11.94
C PRO A 26 -0.26 -21.30 -12.90
N LEU A 27 -0.61 -21.89 -14.05
CA LEU A 27 -1.44 -21.24 -15.06
C LEU A 27 -2.90 -21.20 -14.59
N ALA A 28 -3.41 -22.32 -14.07
CA ALA A 28 -4.75 -22.37 -13.48
C ALA A 28 -4.86 -21.43 -12.28
N THR A 29 -3.86 -21.41 -11.40
CA THR A 29 -3.82 -20.48 -10.25
C THR A 29 -3.83 -19.03 -10.72
N THR A 30 -3.01 -18.67 -11.71
CA THR A 30 -2.98 -17.30 -12.25
C THR A 30 -4.35 -16.89 -12.80
N ARG A 31 -5.00 -17.77 -13.58
CA ARG A 31 -6.35 -17.52 -14.13
C ARG A 31 -7.39 -17.31 -13.02
N ALA A 32 -7.39 -18.18 -12.00
CA ALA A 32 -8.31 -18.07 -10.88
C ALA A 32 -8.11 -16.76 -10.10
N LEU A 33 -6.86 -16.37 -9.87
CA LEU A 33 -6.55 -15.11 -9.17
C LEU A 33 -6.89 -13.89 -10.01
N SER A 34 -6.66 -13.91 -11.33
CA SER A 34 -7.08 -12.82 -12.23
C SER A 34 -8.60 -12.65 -12.19
N TRP A 35 -9.37 -13.75 -12.28
CA TRP A 35 -10.83 -13.72 -12.17
C TRP A 35 -11.31 -13.11 -10.85
N LEU A 36 -10.65 -13.40 -9.73
CA LEU A 36 -10.95 -12.81 -8.42
C LEU A 36 -10.67 -11.30 -8.41
N ARG A 37 -9.51 -10.89 -8.93
CA ARG A 37 -9.07 -9.48 -8.97
C ARG A 37 -9.94 -8.61 -9.87
N GLU A 38 -10.30 -9.12 -11.04
CA GLU A 38 -11.18 -8.42 -11.99
C GLU A 38 -12.55 -8.09 -11.37
N ARG A 39 -13.00 -8.92 -10.41
CA ARG A 39 -14.22 -8.70 -9.63
C ARG A 39 -14.00 -7.88 -8.36
N GLY A 40 -12.77 -7.44 -8.08
CA GLY A 40 -12.43 -6.53 -6.99
C GLY A 40 -12.01 -7.20 -5.68
N ALA A 41 -11.79 -8.51 -5.64
CA ALA A 41 -11.21 -9.17 -4.47
C ALA A 41 -9.73 -8.82 -4.29
N LEU A 42 -9.26 -8.76 -3.05
CA LEU A 42 -7.85 -8.69 -2.72
C LEU A 42 -7.31 -10.09 -2.41
N ILE A 43 -6.01 -10.30 -2.63
CA ILE A 43 -5.34 -11.58 -2.39
C ILE A 43 -4.36 -11.40 -1.24
N ALA A 44 -4.38 -12.30 -0.27
CA ALA A 44 -3.37 -12.38 0.78
C ALA A 44 -2.56 -13.67 0.63
N LEU A 45 -1.25 -13.61 0.89
CA LEU A 45 -0.44 -14.78 1.14
C LEU A 45 -0.35 -15.01 2.64
N ASP A 46 -0.80 -16.17 3.08
CA ASP A 46 -0.78 -16.61 4.47
C ASP A 46 0.56 -17.28 4.83
N ASP A 47 0.94 -17.21 6.11
CA ASP A 47 2.15 -17.80 6.69
C ASP A 47 3.49 -17.40 6.04
N ALA A 48 3.59 -16.17 5.50
CA ALA A 48 4.77 -15.71 4.80
C ALA A 48 6.03 -15.79 5.69
N GLY A 49 7.00 -16.58 5.26
CA GLY A 49 8.30 -16.70 5.92
C GLY A 49 8.37 -17.80 7.00
N ALA A 50 7.36 -18.67 7.08
CA ALA A 50 7.40 -19.92 7.86
C ALA A 50 8.36 -20.99 7.27
N GLY A 51 8.95 -20.72 6.09
CA GLY A 51 10.10 -21.46 5.55
C GLY A 51 9.81 -22.38 4.36
N HIS A 52 8.62 -22.32 3.74
CA HIS A 52 8.20 -23.25 2.69
C HIS A 52 7.78 -22.59 1.35
N ALA A 53 7.21 -21.39 1.34
CA ALA A 53 6.93 -20.60 0.14
C ALA A 53 8.08 -19.63 -0.08
N GLY A 54 8.94 -19.99 -1.02
CA GLY A 54 9.98 -19.09 -1.48
C GLY A 54 9.37 -17.84 -2.11
N LEU A 55 10.19 -16.78 -2.21
CA LEU A 55 9.91 -15.54 -2.94
C LEU A 55 9.24 -15.75 -4.31
N GLN A 56 9.48 -16.89 -4.95
CA GLN A 56 8.83 -17.33 -6.20
C GLN A 56 7.30 -17.36 -6.11
N GLN A 57 6.74 -17.83 -4.99
CA GLN A 57 5.30 -17.87 -4.79
C GLN A 57 4.73 -16.47 -4.63
N ILE A 58 5.44 -15.56 -3.95
CA ILE A 58 5.03 -14.15 -3.86
C ILE A 58 5.02 -13.50 -5.24
N LEU A 59 6.03 -13.77 -6.08
CA LEU A 59 6.10 -13.24 -7.44
C LEU A 59 4.98 -13.76 -8.35
N LEU A 60 4.62 -15.04 -8.20
CA LEU A 60 3.52 -15.66 -8.94
C LEU A 60 2.17 -15.12 -8.47
N LEU A 61 1.97 -15.06 -7.15
CA LEU A 61 0.70 -14.67 -6.56
C LEU A 61 0.45 -13.18 -6.66
N ARG A 62 1.48 -12.31 -6.58
CA ARG A 62 1.35 -10.84 -6.49
C ARG A 62 0.28 -10.39 -5.48
N PRO A 63 0.42 -10.76 -4.20
CA PRO A 63 -0.61 -10.52 -3.21
C PRO A 63 -0.69 -9.04 -2.84
N SER A 64 -1.87 -8.62 -2.36
CA SER A 64 -2.10 -7.31 -1.72
C SER A 64 -1.68 -7.31 -0.25
N PHE A 65 -1.61 -8.50 0.38
CA PHE A 65 -1.18 -8.67 1.76
C PHE A 65 -0.18 -9.82 1.88
N LEU A 66 0.88 -9.62 2.64
CA LEU A 66 1.77 -10.66 3.13
C LEU A 66 1.52 -10.80 4.63
N LYS A 67 0.95 -11.93 5.04
CA LYS A 67 0.68 -12.20 6.45
C LYS A 67 1.92 -12.88 7.03
N LEU A 68 2.59 -12.22 7.97
CA LEU A 68 3.77 -12.73 8.66
C LEU A 68 3.32 -13.81 9.64
N ASP A 69 3.86 -15.01 9.49
CA ASP A 69 3.56 -16.12 10.38
C ASP A 69 3.89 -15.78 11.84
N ARG A 70 3.16 -16.39 12.77
CA ARG A 70 3.37 -16.23 14.21
C ARG A 70 4.82 -16.52 14.60
N SER A 71 5.51 -17.47 13.96
CA SER A 71 6.91 -17.77 14.30
C SER A 71 7.87 -16.58 14.05
N LEU A 72 7.52 -15.66 13.15
CA LEU A 72 8.27 -14.42 12.93
C LEU A 72 7.90 -13.31 13.90
N VAL A 73 6.71 -13.36 14.48
CA VAL A 73 6.16 -12.34 15.39
C VAL A 73 6.49 -12.64 16.85
N ASP A 74 6.37 -13.90 17.26
CA ASP A 74 6.57 -14.36 18.64
C ASP A 74 7.98 -13.98 19.13
N GLY A 75 8.06 -13.13 20.14
CA GLY A 75 9.33 -12.66 20.71
C GLY A 75 10.19 -11.80 19.78
N ILE A 76 9.64 -11.19 18.72
CA ILE A 76 10.37 -10.29 17.81
C ILE A 76 11.00 -9.09 18.52
N ASP A 77 10.44 -8.69 19.68
CA ASP A 77 10.99 -7.63 20.53
C ASP A 77 12.38 -7.94 21.10
N ARG A 78 12.82 -9.20 21.05
CA ARG A 78 14.10 -9.69 21.61
C ARG A 78 14.99 -10.40 20.60
N ASP A 79 14.59 -10.47 19.33
CA ASP A 79 15.27 -11.25 18.31
C ASP A 79 15.61 -10.38 17.08
N GLU A 80 16.86 -9.94 17.02
CA GLU A 80 17.36 -9.07 15.92
C GLU A 80 17.39 -9.79 14.56
N ALA A 81 17.43 -11.12 14.52
CA ALA A 81 17.34 -11.86 13.26
C ALA A 81 15.92 -11.80 12.68
N LYS A 82 14.90 -11.94 13.54
CA LYS A 82 13.50 -11.74 13.12
C LYS A 82 13.24 -10.32 12.67
N VAL A 83 13.80 -9.34 13.38
CA VAL A 83 13.73 -7.91 13.01
C VAL A 83 14.30 -7.69 11.61
N ALA A 84 15.53 -8.10 11.35
CA ALA A 84 16.15 -7.94 10.03
C ALA A 84 15.35 -8.63 8.91
N LEU A 85 14.77 -9.79 9.18
CA LEU A 85 13.92 -10.50 8.23
C LEU A 85 12.62 -9.73 7.94
N VAL A 86 11.94 -9.21 8.97
CA VAL A 86 10.72 -8.40 8.81
C VAL A 86 11.01 -7.08 8.08
N GLU A 87 12.15 -6.42 8.34
CA GLU A 87 12.57 -5.23 7.59
C GLU A 87 12.76 -5.54 6.09
N MET A 88 13.47 -6.63 5.77
CA MET A 88 13.66 -7.08 4.41
C MET A 88 12.31 -7.36 3.72
N LEU A 89 11.40 -8.06 4.41
CA LEU A 89 10.05 -8.32 3.92
C LEU A 89 9.25 -7.03 3.74
N GLY A 90 9.42 -6.04 4.62
CA GLY A 90 8.76 -4.73 4.51
C GLY A 90 9.21 -3.96 3.27
N VAL A 91 10.53 -3.94 3.02
CA VAL A 91 11.08 -3.36 1.78
C VAL A 91 10.58 -4.09 0.55
N PHE A 92 10.49 -5.42 0.60
CA PHE A 92 10.00 -6.20 -0.53
C PHE A 92 8.50 -5.98 -0.79
N ALA A 93 7.67 -6.03 0.25
CA ALA A 93 6.24 -5.81 0.19
C ALA A 93 5.91 -4.45 -0.45
N SER A 94 6.64 -3.41 -0.04
CA SER A 94 6.45 -2.07 -0.58
C SER A 94 6.80 -1.93 -2.06
N ARG A 95 7.77 -2.73 -2.54
CA ARG A 95 8.16 -2.77 -3.96
C ARG A 95 7.15 -3.50 -4.86
N ILE A 96 6.31 -4.35 -4.27
CA ILE A 96 5.25 -5.08 -4.99
C ILE A 96 3.85 -4.54 -4.69
N ASP A 97 3.76 -3.37 -4.04
CA ASP A 97 2.52 -2.73 -3.60
C ASP A 97 1.63 -3.64 -2.71
N ALA A 98 2.26 -4.41 -1.81
CA ALA A 98 1.63 -5.23 -0.80
C ALA A 98 1.81 -4.63 0.61
N TRP A 99 0.88 -4.92 1.53
CA TRP A 99 1.08 -4.61 2.96
C TRP A 99 1.52 -5.83 3.75
N LEU A 100 2.29 -5.58 4.80
CA LEU A 100 2.53 -6.58 5.83
C LEU A 100 1.39 -6.61 6.84
N LEU A 101 1.01 -7.82 7.26
CA LEU A 101 0.10 -8.09 8.36
C LEU A 101 0.78 -9.04 9.33
N ALA A 102 1.05 -8.61 10.56
CA ALA A 102 1.64 -9.48 11.57
C ALA A 102 0.59 -10.36 12.26
N GLU A 103 0.77 -11.68 12.26
CA GLU A 103 -0.13 -12.60 12.95
C GLU A 103 0.40 -13.10 14.29
N GLY A 104 -0.52 -13.40 15.20
CA GLY A 104 -0.17 -13.96 16.50
C GLY A 104 0.47 -12.95 17.46
N VAL A 105 0.17 -11.65 17.33
CA VAL A 105 0.62 -10.64 18.30
C VAL A 105 -0.05 -10.88 19.66
N GLU A 106 0.74 -11.24 20.67
CA GLU A 106 0.22 -11.61 22.00
C GLU A 106 0.61 -10.60 23.08
N THR A 107 1.65 -9.80 22.85
CA THR A 107 2.16 -8.81 23.82
C THR A 107 2.22 -7.40 23.25
N GLU A 108 2.18 -6.42 24.15
CA GLU A 108 2.37 -5.01 23.80
C GLU A 108 3.78 -4.74 23.27
N ALA A 109 4.79 -5.47 23.76
CA ALA A 109 6.18 -5.31 23.31
C ALA A 109 6.35 -5.73 21.83
N GLU A 110 5.74 -6.84 21.43
CA GLU A 110 5.68 -7.26 20.03
C GLU A 110 4.94 -6.24 19.17
N ALA A 111 3.77 -5.77 19.64
CA ALA A 111 2.96 -4.77 18.93
C ALA A 111 3.76 -3.48 18.67
N ARG A 112 4.47 -2.97 19.69
CA ARG A 112 5.33 -1.80 19.58
C ARG A 112 6.50 -2.03 18.64
N ARG A 113 7.21 -3.16 18.76
CA ARG A 113 8.33 -3.47 17.88
C ARG A 113 7.89 -3.56 16.43
N LEU A 114 6.78 -4.24 16.14
CA LEU A 114 6.21 -4.31 14.79
C LEU A 114 5.81 -2.93 14.25
N ASN A 115 5.29 -2.05 15.11
CA ASN A 115 5.01 -0.66 14.75
C ASN A 115 6.29 0.11 14.40
N ASP A 116 7.36 -0.02 15.20
CA ASP A 116 8.65 0.63 14.93
C ASP A 116 9.27 0.16 13.62
N LEU A 117 9.04 -1.11 13.25
CA LEU A 117 9.43 -1.71 11.97
C LEU A 117 8.53 -1.29 10.80
N GLY A 118 7.50 -0.48 11.04
CA GLY A 118 6.60 0.02 10.00
C GLY A 118 5.59 -1.02 9.50
N VAL A 119 5.29 -2.07 10.28
CA VAL A 119 4.28 -3.07 9.92
C VAL A 119 2.87 -2.47 10.16
N PRO A 120 2.08 -2.24 9.09
CA PRO A 120 0.88 -1.42 9.18
C PRO A 120 -0.33 -2.15 9.76
N LEU A 121 -0.38 -3.48 9.63
CA LEU A 121 -1.50 -4.30 10.09
C LEU A 121 -1.03 -5.37 11.08
N ALA A 122 -1.88 -5.68 12.06
CA ALA A 122 -1.60 -6.71 13.05
C ALA A 122 -2.87 -7.41 13.51
N GLN A 123 -2.73 -8.71 13.81
CA GLN A 123 -3.76 -9.57 14.36
C GLN A 123 -3.18 -10.41 15.49
N GLY A 124 -3.90 -10.54 16.60
CA GLY A 124 -3.51 -11.44 17.67
C GLY A 124 -4.26 -11.18 18.97
N TYR A 125 -4.02 -12.01 19.97
CA TYR A 125 -4.76 -11.98 21.25
C TYR A 125 -4.52 -10.70 22.05
N PHE A 126 -3.43 -9.98 21.78
CA PHE A 126 -3.23 -8.63 22.32
C PHE A 126 -4.37 -7.68 21.88
N TYR A 127 -4.81 -7.77 20.63
CA TYR A 127 -5.88 -6.96 20.05
C TYR A 127 -7.26 -7.48 20.41
N GLY A 128 -7.44 -8.80 20.35
CA GLY A 128 -8.68 -9.48 20.68
C GLY A 128 -8.64 -10.95 20.30
N ARG A 129 -9.39 -11.78 21.04
CA ARG A 129 -9.56 -13.19 20.69
C ARG A 129 -10.64 -13.35 19.62
N PRO A 130 -10.54 -14.37 18.74
CA PRO A 130 -11.63 -14.74 17.84
C PRO A 130 -12.93 -14.93 18.62
N ALA A 131 -13.98 -14.22 18.20
CA ALA A 131 -15.28 -14.25 18.85
C ALA A 131 -16.38 -13.98 17.81
N ALA A 132 -17.57 -14.51 18.06
CA ALA A 132 -18.78 -14.20 17.32
C ALA A 132 -19.83 -13.63 18.31
N PRO A 133 -20.32 -12.39 18.11
CA PRO A 133 -19.88 -11.39 17.13
C PRO A 133 -18.46 -10.88 17.41
N TRP A 134 -17.91 -10.09 16.49
CA TRP A 134 -16.61 -9.44 16.70
C TRP A 134 -16.62 -8.61 17.98
N ALA A 135 -15.70 -8.93 18.88
CA ALA A 135 -15.53 -8.20 20.12
C ALA A 135 -14.83 -6.85 19.86
N PRO A 136 -15.11 -5.81 20.66
CA PRO A 136 -14.31 -4.59 20.65
C PRO A 136 -12.84 -4.89 20.98
N LEU A 137 -11.93 -4.05 20.48
CA LEU A 137 -10.51 -4.14 20.85
C LEU A 137 -10.30 -4.07 22.36
N ALA A 138 -9.35 -4.87 22.85
CA ALA A 138 -8.88 -4.83 24.23
C ALA A 138 -8.40 -3.41 24.60
N PRO A 139 -8.51 -2.97 25.87
CA PRO A 139 -8.14 -1.61 26.27
C PRO A 139 -6.71 -1.20 25.83
N GLY A 140 -5.69 -2.01 26.13
CA GLY A 140 -4.30 -1.71 25.73
C GLY A 140 -4.08 -1.69 24.22
N ALA A 141 -4.91 -2.39 23.44
CA ALA A 141 -4.87 -2.36 21.99
C ALA A 141 -5.53 -1.10 21.38
N ARG A 142 -6.41 -0.42 22.13
CA ARG A 142 -6.95 0.87 21.71
C ARG A 142 -5.88 1.96 21.82
N ASP A 143 -5.06 1.87 22.86
CA ASP A 143 -3.92 2.77 23.04
C ASP A 143 -2.86 2.51 21.98
N ASP A 144 -2.56 1.25 21.64
CA ASP A 144 -1.71 0.92 20.49
C ASP A 144 -2.30 1.44 19.16
N ARG A 145 -3.61 1.30 18.93
CA ARG A 145 -4.27 1.87 17.74
C ARG A 145 -4.20 3.40 17.72
N ALA A 146 -4.40 4.05 18.86
CA ALA A 146 -4.27 5.49 19.01
C ALA A 146 -2.82 5.92 18.78
N ALA A 147 -1.85 5.23 19.39
CA ALA A 147 -0.41 5.43 19.20
C ALA A 147 0.08 5.06 17.79
N ARG A 148 -0.59 4.17 17.05
CA ARG A 148 -0.37 3.97 15.61
C ARG A 148 -0.95 5.10 14.79
N SER A 149 -2.04 5.70 15.26
CA SER A 149 -2.63 6.88 14.65
C SER A 149 -1.90 8.18 15.02
N GLU A 150 -1.15 8.23 16.14
CA GLU A 150 -0.47 9.40 16.72
C GLU A 150 1.06 9.32 16.68
N GLY A 151 1.63 8.12 16.67
CA GLY A 151 3.04 7.81 16.41
C GLY A 151 3.45 8.35 15.05
N PRO A 152 4.72 8.75 14.90
CA PRO A 152 5.10 10.01 14.28
C PRO A 152 4.36 10.24 12.96
N ARG A 153 3.29 11.06 13.01
CA ARG A 153 2.75 11.76 11.83
C ARG A 153 3.79 12.70 11.20
N ARG A 154 4.96 12.85 11.84
CA ARG A 154 6.21 13.33 11.25
C ARG A 154 6.80 12.25 10.33
N GLY A 155 6.66 12.43 9.02
CA GLY A 155 7.26 11.52 8.03
C GLY A 155 6.29 10.54 7.34
N THR A 156 4.97 10.70 7.48
CA THR A 156 3.98 9.98 6.65
C THR A 156 3.58 10.83 5.44
N LEU A 157 3.19 10.19 4.34
CA LEU A 157 2.81 10.92 3.12
C LEU A 157 1.57 11.81 3.33
N HIS A 158 0.67 11.44 4.24
CA HIS A 158 -0.55 12.19 4.57
C HIS A 158 -0.29 13.66 4.92
N SER A 159 0.77 13.95 5.69
CA SER A 159 1.09 15.34 6.11
C SER A 159 1.72 16.17 4.99
N LEU A 160 2.16 15.53 3.90
CA LEU A 160 2.76 16.19 2.75
C LEU A 160 1.78 16.40 1.59
N LEU A 161 0.57 15.84 1.68
CA LEU A 161 -0.44 15.91 0.64
C LEU A 161 -0.79 17.36 0.29
N GLU A 162 -0.79 17.64 -1.00
CA GLU A 162 -1.34 18.84 -1.61
C GLU A 162 -2.47 18.41 -2.55
N VAL A 163 -3.65 18.99 -2.38
CA VAL A 163 -4.77 18.74 -3.29
C VAL A 163 -4.60 19.67 -4.49
N VAL A 164 -4.34 19.09 -5.66
CA VAL A 164 -4.36 19.85 -6.92
C VAL A 164 -5.68 19.60 -7.65
N PRO A 165 -6.14 20.56 -8.48
CA PRO A 165 -7.29 20.33 -9.33
C PRO A 165 -7.07 19.14 -10.26
N TRP A 166 -8.15 18.41 -10.56
CA TRP A 166 -8.10 17.23 -11.39
C TRP A 166 -9.22 17.24 -12.43
N VAL A 167 -9.04 16.47 -13.51
CA VAL A 167 -10.01 16.29 -14.59
C VAL A 167 -10.13 14.81 -14.94
N HIS A 168 -11.29 14.39 -15.45
CA HIS A 168 -11.41 13.04 -15.99
C HIS A 168 -10.70 12.94 -17.35
N LEU A 169 -10.10 11.77 -17.60
CA LEU A 169 -9.43 11.47 -18.87
C LEU A 169 -10.38 11.64 -20.08
N ALA A 170 -11.65 11.29 -19.90
CA ALA A 170 -12.68 11.45 -20.94
C ALA A 170 -12.91 12.91 -21.32
N ASP A 171 -12.71 13.84 -20.38
CA ASP A 171 -12.90 15.28 -20.60
C ASP A 171 -11.66 15.92 -21.21
N LEU A 172 -10.53 15.19 -21.27
CA LEU A 172 -9.23 15.74 -21.64
C LEU A 172 -9.11 16.08 -23.12
N THR A 173 -9.90 15.43 -23.99
CA THR A 173 -9.97 15.73 -25.43
C THR A 173 -10.78 16.99 -25.76
N ASP A 174 -11.70 17.39 -24.87
CA ASP A 174 -12.48 18.64 -24.98
C ASP A 174 -11.75 19.85 -24.33
N LEU A 175 -10.63 19.59 -23.66
CA LEU A 175 -9.71 20.59 -23.13
C LEU A 175 -8.78 21.12 -24.24
N GLY A 176 -9.36 21.73 -25.27
CA GLY A 176 -8.59 22.58 -26.18
C GLY A 176 -7.85 23.69 -25.42
N PRO A 177 -6.82 24.34 -26.01
CA PRO A 177 -5.97 25.33 -25.33
C PRO A 177 -6.73 26.53 -24.71
N THR A 178 -8.00 26.71 -25.06
CA THR A 178 -8.88 27.82 -24.64
C THR A 178 -9.88 27.50 -23.53
N SER A 179 -10.08 26.24 -23.11
CA SER A 179 -11.09 25.90 -22.07
C SER A 179 -10.52 25.70 -20.65
N MET A 180 -9.21 25.89 -20.46
CA MET A 180 -8.57 25.88 -19.14
C MET A 180 -8.91 27.14 -18.32
N ARG A 181 -10.10 27.16 -17.69
CA ARG A 181 -10.47 28.19 -16.71
C ARG A 181 -9.69 28.10 -15.39
N SER A 182 -8.93 27.02 -15.17
CA SER A 182 -8.05 26.88 -14.01
C SER A 182 -6.68 27.49 -14.27
N ARG A 183 -6.28 28.46 -13.42
CA ARG A 183 -4.91 29.02 -13.37
C ARG A 183 -3.91 28.09 -12.67
N ALA A 184 -4.31 26.88 -12.26
CA ALA A 184 -3.46 26.00 -11.48
C ALA A 184 -2.23 25.53 -12.29
N PRO A 185 -1.02 25.55 -11.70
CA PRO A 185 0.22 25.16 -12.36
C PRO A 185 0.33 23.65 -12.61
N LEU A 186 -0.47 22.85 -11.89
CA LEU A 186 -0.50 21.40 -11.93
C LEU A 186 -1.94 20.89 -12.00
N LEU A 187 -2.17 19.83 -12.78
CA LEU A 187 -3.47 19.18 -12.93
C LEU A 187 -3.31 17.65 -12.92
N ALA A 188 -4.07 16.96 -12.09
CA ALA A 188 -4.12 15.49 -12.13
C ALA A 188 -5.19 14.99 -13.12
N VAL A 189 -4.89 13.93 -13.86
CA VAL A 189 -5.81 13.30 -14.81
C VAL A 189 -6.24 11.96 -14.25
N LEU A 190 -7.54 11.77 -14.07
CA LEU A 190 -8.11 10.60 -13.42
C LEU A 190 -8.98 9.79 -14.38
N ASP A 191 -9.08 8.48 -14.20
CA ASP A 191 -10.07 7.65 -14.88
C ASP A 191 -11.48 7.80 -14.25
N ALA A 192 -12.43 7.00 -14.71
CA ALA A 192 -13.80 6.99 -14.18
C ALA A 192 -13.90 6.44 -12.74
N ASP A 193 -12.91 5.66 -12.29
CA ASP A 193 -12.81 5.09 -10.94
C ASP A 193 -12.01 6.00 -9.98
N MET A 194 -11.69 7.23 -10.39
CA MET A 194 -10.87 8.19 -9.64
C MET A 194 -9.41 7.76 -9.46
N ARG A 195 -8.88 6.88 -10.33
CA ARG A 195 -7.47 6.49 -10.29
C ARG A 195 -6.61 7.42 -11.13
N PRO A 196 -5.40 7.77 -10.67
CA PRO A 196 -4.51 8.63 -11.43
C PRO A 196 -3.97 7.93 -12.69
N VAL A 197 -4.17 8.58 -13.85
CA VAL A 197 -3.68 8.12 -15.16
C VAL A 197 -2.49 8.96 -15.62
N SER A 198 -2.54 10.27 -15.38
CA SER A 198 -1.50 11.19 -15.83
C SER A 198 -1.45 12.47 -14.99
N LEU A 199 -0.39 13.24 -15.17
CA LEU A 199 -0.21 14.57 -14.61
C LEU A 199 0.11 15.54 -15.74
N VAL A 200 -0.50 16.73 -15.69
CA VAL A 200 -0.21 17.84 -16.61
C VAL A 200 0.42 18.98 -15.81
N ALA A 201 1.65 19.35 -16.15
CA ALA A 201 2.37 20.50 -15.58
C ALA A 201 2.42 21.64 -16.60
N ARG A 202 1.97 22.84 -16.21
CA ARG A 202 1.93 24.00 -17.12
C ARG A 202 3.26 24.74 -17.22
N GLU A 203 4.13 24.63 -16.23
CA GLU A 203 5.37 25.42 -16.16
C GLU A 203 6.51 24.89 -17.06
N THR A 204 6.41 23.65 -17.55
CA THR A 204 7.43 23.02 -18.41
C THR A 204 7.18 23.19 -19.92
N GLY A 205 6.14 23.95 -20.31
CA GLY A 205 5.98 24.48 -21.67
C GLY A 205 5.28 23.57 -22.70
N SER A 206 5.18 22.24 -22.50
CA SER A 206 4.49 21.36 -23.47
C SER A 206 3.00 21.16 -23.18
N GLY A 207 2.58 21.23 -21.91
CA GLY A 207 1.20 20.88 -21.51
C GLY A 207 0.83 19.42 -21.80
N GLU A 208 1.80 18.59 -22.18
CA GLU A 208 1.59 17.19 -22.53
C GLU A 208 1.43 16.32 -21.27
N PRO A 209 0.47 15.39 -21.25
CA PRO A 209 0.29 14.45 -20.15
C PRO A 209 1.54 13.58 -19.96
N VAL A 210 2.11 13.55 -18.76
CA VAL A 210 3.22 12.66 -18.41
C VAL A 210 2.75 11.47 -17.58
N ALA A 211 3.40 10.32 -17.73
CA ALA A 211 3.14 9.16 -16.90
C ALA A 211 3.49 9.48 -15.44
N PRO A 212 2.57 9.32 -14.48
CA PRO A 212 2.79 9.78 -13.13
C PRO A 212 3.58 8.74 -12.33
N PHE A 213 4.39 9.22 -11.38
CA PHE A 213 4.84 8.37 -10.29
C PHE A 213 3.73 8.32 -9.25
N VAL A 214 3.26 7.11 -8.91
CA VAL A 214 2.18 6.91 -7.94
C VAL A 214 2.72 6.25 -6.68
N ALA A 215 2.32 6.75 -5.52
CA ALA A 215 2.63 6.18 -4.22
C ALA A 215 1.36 5.97 -3.39
N ASN A 216 1.33 4.91 -2.59
CA ASN A 216 0.25 4.72 -1.62
C ASN A 216 0.48 5.63 -0.41
N VAL A 217 -0.58 6.26 0.09
CA VAL A 217 -0.51 7.22 1.20
C VAL A 217 0.02 6.63 2.52
N ASN A 218 -0.01 5.31 2.66
CA ASN A 218 0.51 4.59 3.81
C ASN A 218 2.01 4.25 3.69
N SER A 219 2.65 4.52 2.54
CA SER A 219 4.11 4.44 2.43
C SER A 219 4.78 5.47 3.35
N THR A 220 6.03 5.22 3.73
CA THR A 220 6.82 6.21 4.48
C THR A 220 7.47 7.24 3.55
N VAL A 221 7.77 8.42 4.07
CA VAL A 221 8.54 9.45 3.34
C VAL A 221 9.89 8.93 2.86
N ARG A 222 10.58 8.14 3.68
CA ARG A 222 11.89 7.54 3.36
C ARG A 222 11.78 6.50 2.24
N GLU A 223 10.76 5.64 2.29
CA GLU A 223 10.50 4.65 1.24
C GLU A 223 10.18 5.32 -0.10
N LEU A 224 9.33 6.35 -0.09
CA LEU A 224 9.03 7.15 -1.28
C LEU A 224 10.32 7.77 -1.85
N ALA A 225 11.16 8.36 -1.01
CA ALA A 225 12.43 8.95 -1.41
C ALA A 225 13.38 7.92 -2.05
N HIS A 226 13.50 6.72 -1.45
CA HIS A 226 14.29 5.64 -2.02
C HIS A 226 13.77 5.16 -3.38
N ARG A 227 12.45 5.10 -3.58
CA ARG A 227 11.86 4.74 -4.88
C ARG A 227 12.15 5.80 -5.94
N LEU A 228 12.07 7.07 -5.58
CA LEU A 228 12.40 8.19 -6.47
C LEU A 228 13.89 8.23 -6.82
N ALA A 229 14.79 7.95 -5.88
CA ALA A 229 16.23 7.93 -6.11
C ALA A 229 16.69 6.91 -7.18
N THR A 230 15.85 5.92 -7.51
CA THR A 230 16.12 4.91 -8.55
C THR A 230 15.64 5.30 -9.95
N ARG A 231 15.09 6.51 -10.13
CA ARG A 231 14.50 6.98 -11.39
C ARG A 231 15.45 7.87 -12.20
N SER A 232 15.09 8.12 -13.46
CA SER A 232 15.82 9.02 -14.35
C SER A 232 15.70 10.48 -13.88
N ARG A 233 16.69 11.33 -14.19
CA ARG A 233 16.69 12.74 -13.76
C ARG A 233 15.48 13.55 -14.24
N SER A 234 14.90 13.20 -15.37
CA SER A 234 13.69 13.83 -15.91
C SER A 234 12.43 13.52 -15.07
N ASP A 235 12.40 12.38 -14.38
CA ASP A 235 11.24 11.96 -13.57
C ASP A 235 11.21 12.61 -12.18
N LEU A 236 12.38 13.06 -11.69
CA LEU A 236 12.53 13.68 -10.37
C LEU A 236 11.92 15.09 -10.29
N ALA A 237 11.65 15.71 -11.44
CA ALA A 237 11.05 17.03 -11.50
C ALA A 237 9.52 17.00 -11.35
N ALA A 238 8.88 15.86 -11.58
CA ALA A 238 7.43 15.72 -11.52
C ALA A 238 6.96 15.41 -10.08
N PRO A 239 5.87 16.04 -9.60
CA PRO A 239 5.21 15.65 -8.36
C PRO A 239 4.73 14.19 -8.38
N VAL A 240 4.72 13.58 -7.20
CA VAL A 240 4.20 12.23 -6.97
C VAL A 240 2.69 12.31 -6.80
N LEU A 241 1.92 11.51 -7.54
CA LEU A 241 0.50 11.32 -7.26
C LEU A 241 0.35 10.32 -6.11
N VAL A 242 -0.53 10.60 -5.17
CA VAL A 242 -0.75 9.77 -3.99
C VAL A 242 -2.15 9.18 -4.01
N THR A 243 -2.24 7.90 -3.69
CA THR A 243 -3.49 7.14 -3.69
C THR A 243 -3.80 6.51 -2.35
N ASP A 244 -5.08 6.23 -2.12
CA ASP A 244 -5.52 5.33 -1.09
C ASP A 244 -5.25 3.87 -1.47
N ASN A 245 -5.73 2.98 -0.62
CA ASN A 245 -5.59 1.54 -0.75
C ASN A 245 -6.40 0.91 -1.88
N ALA A 246 -7.44 1.59 -2.34
CA ALA A 246 -8.23 1.20 -3.50
C ALA A 246 -7.65 1.78 -4.82
N GLY A 247 -6.52 2.50 -4.74
CA GLY A 247 -5.88 3.17 -5.86
C GLY A 247 -6.53 4.50 -6.23
N ARG A 248 -7.43 5.03 -5.41
CA ARG A 248 -8.11 6.31 -5.67
C ARG A 248 -7.19 7.46 -5.32
N TYR A 249 -7.22 8.48 -6.16
CA TYR A 249 -6.43 9.69 -6.00
C TYR A 249 -6.78 10.44 -4.70
N LEU A 250 -5.75 10.84 -3.95
CA LEU A 250 -5.87 11.62 -2.72
C LEU A 250 -5.22 13.01 -2.83
N GLY A 251 -4.17 13.15 -3.63
CA GLY A 251 -3.40 14.38 -3.72
C GLY A 251 -2.06 14.16 -4.40
N VAL A 252 -1.20 15.18 -4.34
CA VAL A 252 0.18 15.10 -4.82
C VAL A 252 1.16 15.40 -3.70
N ILE A 253 2.40 14.95 -3.87
CA ILE A 253 3.55 15.36 -3.06
C ILE A 253 4.59 15.94 -4.00
N THR A 254 4.93 17.21 -3.77
CA THR A 254 6.00 17.88 -4.51
C THR A 254 7.37 17.46 -3.96
N MET A 255 8.38 17.46 -4.83
CA MET A 255 9.75 17.12 -4.43
C MET A 255 10.25 18.04 -3.31
N THR A 256 9.89 19.33 -3.34
CA THR A 256 10.22 20.28 -2.28
C THR A 256 9.67 19.83 -0.92
N ARG A 257 8.39 19.46 -0.84
CA ARG A 257 7.79 18.97 0.41
C ARG A 257 8.42 17.68 0.90
N LEU A 258 8.73 16.78 -0.04
CA LEU A 258 9.42 15.53 0.29
C LEU A 258 10.82 15.79 0.87
N LEU A 259 11.61 16.65 0.23
CA LEU A 259 12.96 17.01 0.68
C LEU A 259 12.93 17.76 2.01
N THR A 260 11.98 18.68 2.23
CA THR A 260 11.79 19.34 3.52
C THR A 260 11.48 18.32 4.62
N ALA A 261 10.58 17.37 4.35
CA ALA A 261 10.23 16.33 5.31
C ALA A 261 11.38 15.36 5.63
N LEU A 262 12.30 15.15 4.69
CA LEU A 262 13.51 14.34 4.90
C LEU A 262 14.62 15.09 5.64
N ALA A 263 14.63 16.42 5.56
CA ALA A 263 15.63 17.29 6.16
C ALA A 263 15.30 17.69 7.60
N ASP A 264 14.04 17.53 8.03
CA ASP A 264 13.60 17.79 9.39
C ASP A 264 13.97 16.58 10.30
N PRO A 265 14.78 16.77 11.35
CA PRO A 265 15.34 15.69 12.17
C PRO A 265 14.35 14.99 13.09
#